data_AF-A0A2U3LGR2-F1
#
_entry.id   AF-A0A2U3LGR2-F1
#
_cell.length_a   1.000
_cell.length_b   1.000
_cell.length_c   1.000
_cell.angle_alpha   90.00
_cell.angle_beta   90.00
_cell.angle_gamma   90.00
#
_symmetry.space_group_name_H-M   'P 1'
#
loop_
_entity.id
_entity.type
_entity.pdbx_description
1 polymer ?
#
loop_
_entity_poly.entity_id
_entity_poly.type
_entity_poly.pdbx_seq_one_letter_code
_entity_poly.pdbx_strand_id
1 'polypeptide(L)' 'MKRLDIFKSEGGYRLALGIYNDSPVIDKSPWFETKEEAEKARREVIEEDEREAKIEQYIQDGNIEALENMDK' A
#
# COMPACT_ATOMS: atom_id res chain seq x y z
N MET A 1 9.97 12.78 -0.47
CA MET A 1 9.64 11.43 0.04
C MET A 1 8.68 10.77 -0.94
N LYS A 2 8.71 9.44 -1.08
CA LYS A 2 7.86 8.68 -1.99
C LYS A 2 6.78 7.91 -1.23
N ARG A 3 5.69 7.55 -1.92
CA ARG A 3 4.68 6.62 -1.38
C ARG A 3 5.38 5.30 -1.03
N LEU A 4 4.97 4.68 0.07
CA LEU A 4 5.55 3.48 0.68
C LEU A 4 6.92 3.65 1.35
N ASP A 5 7.49 4.86 1.38
CA ASP A 5 8.66 5.13 2.21
C ASP A 5 8.29 5.01 3.70
N ILE A 6 9.18 4.41 4.48
CA ILE A 6 9.07 4.34 5.95
C ILE A 6 10.02 5.37 6.56
N PHE A 7 9.51 6.21 7.45
CA PHE A 7 10.29 7.26 8.09
C PHE A 7 10.09 7.28 9.60
N LYS A 8 11.09 7.79 10.34
CA LYS A 8 11.01 7.95 11.79
C LYS A 8 10.06 9.08 12.16
N SER A 9 9.21 8.85 13.16
CA SER A 9 8.27 9.83 13.71
C SER A 9 8.06 9.56 15.19
N GLU A 10 8.25 10.58 16.04
CA GLU A 10 7.88 10.62 17.47
C GLU A 10 7.82 9.24 18.17
N GLY A 11 8.98 8.69 18.53
CA GLY A 11 9.05 7.42 19.26
C GLY A 11 8.86 6.15 18.42
N GLY A 12 8.46 6.26 17.15
CA GLY A 12 8.21 5.11 16.26
C GLY A 12 8.52 5.39 14.79
N TYR A 13 7.72 4.78 13.91
CA TYR A 13 7.88 4.81 12.46
C TYR A 13 6.54 5.08 11.79
N ARG A 14 6.54 5.76 10.65
CA ARG A 14 5.35 5.96 9.81
C ARG A 14 5.59 5.42 8.42
N LEU A 15 4.54 4.88 7.82
CA LEU A 15 4.50 4.46 6.41
C LEU A 15 3.83 5.57 5.60
N ALA A 16 4.53 6.16 4.62
CA ALA A 16 3.99 7.26 3.82
C ALA A 16 3.03 6.75 2.75
N LEU A 17 1.70 6.78 2.99
CA LEU A 17 0.71 6.41 1.96
C LEU A 17 0.18 7.62 1.18
N GLY A 18 0.29 8.83 1.75
CA GLY A 18 0.00 10.08 1.04
C GLY A 18 1.23 10.97 0.96
N ILE A 19 1.56 11.47 -0.23
CA ILE A 19 2.62 12.47 -0.45
C ILE A 19 1.98 13.74 -1.03
N TYR A 20 2.33 14.89 -0.48
CA TYR A 20 1.99 16.20 -1.02
C TYR A 20 3.22 17.10 -0.96
N ASN A 21 3.61 17.68 -2.09
CA ASN A 21 4.78 18.55 -2.21
C ASN A 21 6.05 17.96 -1.55
N ASP A 22 6.42 16.74 -1.99
CA ASP A 22 7.54 15.94 -1.48
C ASP A 22 7.52 15.55 0.02
N SER A 23 6.45 15.91 0.73
CA SER A 23 6.28 15.65 2.16
C SER A 23 5.18 14.63 2.41
N PRO A 24 5.30 13.76 3.44
CA PRO A 24 4.23 12.85 3.80
C PRO A 24 3.05 13.62 4.38
N VAL A 25 1.84 13.25 3.94
CA VAL A 25 0.60 13.70 4.56
C VAL A 25 0.39 12.84 5.81
N ILE A 26 0.54 13.44 6.99
CA ILE A 26 0.57 12.72 8.28
C ILE A 26 -0.71 11.92 8.53
N ASP A 27 -1.88 12.49 8.22
CA ASP A 27 -3.18 11.81 8.37
C ASP A 27 -3.32 10.59 7.47
N LYS A 28 -2.56 10.54 6.36
CA LYS A 28 -2.49 9.40 5.44
C LYS A 28 -1.25 8.55 5.67
N SER A 29 -0.52 8.74 6.78
CA SER A 29 0.72 8.03 7.04
C SER A 29 0.64 7.32 8.40
N PRO A 30 0.12 6.08 8.45
CA PRO A 30 -0.10 5.37 9.71
C PRO A 30 1.20 5.24 10.51
N TRP A 31 1.09 5.33 11.84
CA TRP A 31 2.19 5.22 12.77
C TRP A 31 2.26 3.80 13.36
N PHE A 32 3.48 3.34 13.58
CA PHE A 32 3.82 2.03 14.11
C PHE A 32 4.91 2.18 15.16
N GLU A 33 4.87 1.34 16.19
CA GLU A 33 5.86 1.37 17.25
C GLU A 33 7.21 0.88 16.75
N THR A 34 7.19 -0.19 15.94
CA THR A 34 8.40 -0.82 15.41
C THR A 34 8.54 -0.64 13.90
N LYS A 35 9.78 -0.76 13.41
CA LYS A 35 10.07 -0.76 11.98
C LYS A 35 9.48 -1.99 11.28
N GLU A 36 9.49 -3.13 11.97
CA GLU A 36 9.00 -4.40 11.45
C GLU A 36 7.50 -4.36 11.15
N GLU A 37 6.70 -3.76 12.03
CA GLU A 37 5.27 -3.54 11.79
C GLU A 37 5.02 -2.62 10.59
N ALA A 38 5.78 -1.52 10.48
CA ALA A 38 5.69 -0.64 9.32
C ALA A 38 6.08 -1.35 8.01
N GLU A 39 7.09 -2.23 8.04
CA GLU A 39 7.48 -3.03 6.88
C GLU A 39 6.47 -4.13 6.54
N LYS A 40 5.79 -4.71 7.55
CA LYS A 40 4.68 -5.63 7.34
C LYS A 40 3.51 -4.92 6.66
N ALA A 41 3.06 -3.79 7.20
CA ALA A 41 1.99 -2.99 6.59
C ALA A 41 2.36 -2.55 5.17
N ARG A 42 3.63 -2.19 4.92
CA ARG A 42 4.11 -1.86 3.57
C ARG A 42 3.92 -3.04 2.60
N ARG A 43 4.23 -4.27 3.02
CA ARG A 43 4.06 -5.46 2.18
C ARG A 43 2.58 -5.72 1.88
N GLU A 44 1.73 -5.62 2.88
CA GLU A 44 0.28 -5.80 2.72
C GLU A 44 -0.29 -4.80 1.69
N VAL A 45 0.12 -3.53 1.75
CA VAL A 45 -0.31 -2.52 0.77
C VAL A 45 0.21 -2.83 -0.64
N ILE A 46 1.44 -3.34 -0.79
CA ILE A 46 1.97 -3.73 -2.10
C ILE A 46 1.17 -4.92 -2.67
N GLU A 47 0.90 -5.93 -1.85
CA GLU A 47 0.12 -7.10 -2.26
C GLU A 47 -1.31 -6.70 -2.66
N GLU A 48 -1.92 -5.76 -1.94
CA GLU A 48 -3.24 -5.22 -2.28
C GLU A 48 -3.21 -4.43 -3.59
N ASP A 49 -2.24 -3.52 -3.77
CA ASP A 49 -2.07 -2.73 -5.01
C ASP A 49 -1.86 -3.67 -6.22
N GLU A 50 -1.04 -4.72 -6.08
CA GLU A 50 -0.79 -5.70 -7.15
C GLU A 50 -2.06 -6.52 -7.48
N ARG A 51 -2.85 -6.85 -6.46
CA ARG A 51 -4.13 -7.56 -6.63
C ARG A 51 -5.14 -6.67 -7.36
N GLU A 52 -5.26 -5.40 -6.96
CA GLU A 52 -6.14 -4.43 -7.63
C GLU A 52 -5.72 -4.20 -9.09
N ALA A 53 -4.42 -4.08 -9.36
CA ALA A 53 -3.92 -3.94 -10.72
C ALA A 53 -4.26 -5.15 -11.61
N LYS A 54 -4.19 -6.37 -11.07
CA LYS A 54 -4.60 -7.59 -11.80
C LYS A 54 -6.10 -7.61 -12.08
N ILE A 55 -6.92 -7.20 -11.11
CA ILE A 55 -8.38 -7.09 -11.29
C ILE A 55 -8.69 -6.09 -12.40
N GLU A 56 -8.07 -4.91 -12.37
CA GLU A 56 -8.27 -3.86 -13.37
C GLU A 56 -7.86 -4.36 -14.77
N GLN A 57 -6.75 -5.08 -14.86
CA GLN A 57 -6.32 -5.71 -16.11
C GLN A 57 -7.36 -6.72 -16.63
N TYR A 58 -7.87 -7.62 -15.79
CA TYR A 58 -8.89 -8.58 -16.22
C TYR A 58 -10.20 -7.92 -16.66
N ILE A 59 -10.60 -6.82 -16.00
CA ILE A 59 -11.75 -6.02 -16.42
C ILE A 59 -11.50 -5.41 -17.80
N GLN A 60 -10.32 -4.83 -18.01
CA GLN A 60 -9.94 -4.22 -19.29
C GLN A 60 -9.89 -5.24 -20.43
N ASP A 61 -9.39 -6.44 -20.15
CA ASP A 61 -9.29 -7.55 -21.10
C ASP A 61 -10.64 -8.28 -21.32
N GLY A 62 -11.69 -7.95 -20.55
CA GLY A 62 -12.98 -8.63 -20.59
C GLY A 62 -12.94 -10.08 -20.11
N ASN A 63 -11.92 -10.45 -19.31
CA ASN A 63 -11.68 -11.81 -18.85
C ASN A 63 -12.47 -12.12 -17.55
N ILE A 64 -13.78 -12.34 -17.71
CA ILE A 64 -14.72 -12.59 -16.61
C ILE A 64 -14.37 -13.88 -15.84
N GLU A 65 -13.87 -14.92 -16.52
CA GLU A 65 -13.52 -16.20 -15.90
C GLU A 65 -12.32 -16.08 -14.92
N ALA A 66 -11.33 -15.24 -15.25
CA ALA A 66 -10.20 -15.00 -14.35
C ALA A 66 -10.62 -14.23 -13.08
N LEU A 67 -11.58 -13.30 -13.19
CA LEU A 67 -12.13 -12.56 -12.05
C LEU A 67 -12.89 -13.49 -11.09
N GLU A 68 -13.72 -14.39 -11.61
CA GLU A 68 -14.54 -15.31 -10.79
C GLU A 68 -13.73 -16.37 -10.04
N ASN A 69 -12.49 -16.61 -10.44
CA ASN A 69 -11.63 -17.62 -9.83
C ASN A 69 -10.51 -17.01 -8.98
N MET A 70 -10.43 -15.68 -8.85
CA MET A 70 -9.33 -15.02 -8.14
C MET A 70 -9.38 -15.18 -6.61
N ASP A 71 -10.58 -15.41 -6.06
CA ASP A 71 -10.83 -15.56 -4.62
C ASP A 71 -11.28 -16.97 -4.21
N LYS A 72 -11.23 -17.95 -5.13
CA LYS A 72 -11.54 -19.38 -4.84
C LYS A 72 -10.28 -20.14 -4.42
#